data_AF-A0A967XN29-F1
#
_entry.id   AF-A0A967XN29-F1
#
_cell.length_a   1.000
_cell.length_b   1.000
_cell.length_c   1.000
_cell.angle_alpha   90.00
_cell.angle_beta   90.00
_cell.angle_gamma   90.00
#
_symmetry.space_group_name_H-M   'P 1'
#
loop_
_entity.id
_entity.type
_entity.pdbx_description
1 polymer ?
#
loop_
_entity_poly.entity_id
_entity_poly.type
_entity_poly.pdbx_seq_one_letter_code
_entity_poly.pdbx_strand_id
1 'polypeptide(L)'
;AVAEAPDPGAAVREINAAVAAARSGAAPVADDPLAERLFDAGCVRFGDFELKSGIRSPVYLDLRTLVGHPDLLRAVARRYLPL
;
A
#
# COMPACT_ATOMS: atom_id res chain seq x y z
N ALA A 1 -33.02 1.03 -6.21
CA ALA A 1 -32.31 2.34 -6.30
C ALA A 1 -32.11 2.74 -7.76
N VAL A 2 -31.16 2.15 -8.52
CA VAL A 2 -30.98 2.48 -9.95
C VAL A 2 -32.09 1.91 -10.84
N ALA A 3 -32.49 0.66 -10.59
CA ALA A 3 -33.51 -0.02 -11.39
C ALA A 3 -34.92 0.58 -11.28
N GLU A 4 -35.15 1.41 -10.26
CA GLU A 4 -36.44 2.09 -10.04
C GLU A 4 -36.35 3.59 -10.31
N ALA A 5 -35.21 4.07 -10.79
CA ALA A 5 -35.02 5.48 -11.10
C ALA A 5 -35.75 5.84 -12.41
N PRO A 6 -36.39 7.03 -12.48
CA PRO A 6 -37.03 7.50 -13.72
C PRO A 6 -36.06 7.59 -14.91
N ASP A 7 -34.79 7.91 -14.64
CA ASP A 7 -33.67 7.79 -15.58
C ASP A 7 -32.55 6.98 -14.93
N PRO A 8 -32.43 5.67 -15.24
CA PRO A 8 -31.36 4.83 -14.73
C PRO A 8 -29.96 5.31 -15.14
N GLY A 9 -29.83 5.95 -16.31
CA GLY A 9 -28.56 6.48 -16.79
C GLY A 9 -28.06 7.66 -15.96
N ALA A 10 -28.96 8.57 -15.59
CA ALA A 10 -28.64 9.66 -14.66
C ALA A 10 -28.25 9.13 -13.28
N ALA A 11 -28.99 8.17 -12.74
CA ALA A 11 -28.69 7.56 -11.45
C ALA A 11 -27.31 6.87 -11.42
N VAL A 12 -26.93 6.17 -12.50
CA VAL A 12 -25.59 5.56 -12.60
C VAL A 12 -24.50 6.63 -12.67
N ARG A 13 -24.70 7.71 -13.44
CA ARG A 13 -23.72 8.80 -13.53
C ARG A 13 -23.50 9.47 -12.17
N GLU A 14 -24.57 9.70 -11.42
CA GLU A 14 -24.50 10.27 -10.07
C GLU A 14 -23.72 9.37 -9.10
N ILE A 15 -24.01 8.07 -9.08
CA ILE A 15 -23.25 7.09 -8.27
C ILE A 15 -21.78 7.08 -8.67
N ASN A 16 -21.48 7.05 -9.98
CA ASN A 16 -20.10 7.05 -10.45
C ASN A 16 -19.36 8.33 -10.08
N ALA A 17 -20.02 9.49 -10.13
CA ALA A 17 -19.44 10.76 -9.71
C ALA A 17 -19.13 10.75 -8.20
N ALA A 18 -20.04 10.24 -7.37
CA ALA A 18 -19.83 10.10 -5.92
C ALA A 18 -18.68 9.12 -5.60
N VAL A 19 -18.60 7.99 -6.30
CA VAL A 19 -17.50 7.02 -6.15
C VAL A 19 -16.17 7.61 -6.59
N ALA A 20 -16.14 8.36 -7.70
CA ALA A 20 -14.94 9.03 -8.18
C ALA A 20 -14.45 10.07 -7.17
N ALA A 21 -15.34 10.90 -6.63
CA ALA A 21 -15.02 11.90 -5.60
C ALA A 21 -14.51 11.27 -4.30
N ALA A 22 -15.06 10.12 -3.89
CA ALA A 22 -14.58 9.38 -2.73
C ALA A 22 -13.21 8.72 -2.96
N ARG A 23 -12.91 8.29 -4.20
CA ARG A 23 -11.63 7.68 -4.57
C ARG A 23 -10.49 8.68 -4.71
N SER A 24 -10.78 9.90 -5.15
CA SER A 24 -9.79 10.99 -5.18
C SER A 24 -9.44 11.50 -3.77
N GLY A 25 -10.30 11.21 -2.78
CA GLY A 25 -9.90 11.19 -1.38
C GLY A 25 -9.07 9.95 -1.07
N ALA A 26 -7.87 9.83 -1.67
CA ALA A 26 -6.88 8.93 -1.11
C ALA A 26 -6.68 9.40 0.33
N ALA A 27 -7.17 8.63 1.31
CA ALA A 27 -6.93 8.94 2.70
C ALA A 27 -5.42 9.21 2.81
N PRO A 28 -5.01 10.37 3.35
CA PRO A 28 -3.59 10.66 3.52
C PRO A 28 -3.03 9.40 4.13
N VAL A 29 -2.02 8.80 3.47
CA VAL A 29 -1.54 7.51 3.94
C VAL A 29 -1.13 7.78 5.37
N ALA A 30 -1.90 7.23 6.31
CA ALA A 30 -1.80 7.62 7.70
C ALA A 30 -0.35 7.49 8.14
N ASP A 31 0.03 8.12 9.25
CA ASP A 31 1.28 7.81 9.93
C ASP A 31 1.25 6.33 10.37
N ASP A 32 1.43 5.45 9.39
CA ASP A 32 1.60 4.03 9.50
C ASP A 32 3.07 3.87 9.85
N PRO A 33 3.38 3.25 11.00
CA PRO A 33 4.74 2.97 11.44
C PRO A 33 5.37 1.87 10.55
N LEU A 34 5.40 2.10 9.23
CA LEU A 34 5.78 1.11 8.24
C LEU A 34 7.23 0.69 8.43
N ALA A 35 8.11 1.62 8.82
CA ALA A 35 9.50 1.33 9.12
C ALA A 35 9.64 0.33 10.28
N GLU A 36 8.95 0.57 11.39
CA GLU A 36 8.95 -0.32 12.56
C GLU A 36 8.35 -1.68 12.22
N ARG A 37 7.22 -1.70 11.50
CA ARG A 37 6.58 -2.96 11.09
C ARG A 37 7.43 -3.79 10.12
N LEU A 38 8.18 -3.14 9.23
CA LEU A 38 9.15 -3.80 8.35
C LEU A 38 10.34 -4.35 9.15
N PHE A 39 10.78 -3.65 10.19
CA PHE A 39 11.82 -4.14 11.10
C PHE A 39 11.34 -5.37 11.89
N ASP A 40 10.16 -5.30 12.50
CA ASP A 40 9.56 -6.40 13.28
C ASP A 40 9.28 -7.64 12.43
N ALA A 41 8.90 -7.46 11.16
CA ALA A 41 8.70 -8.53 10.19
C ALA A 41 10.03 -9.15 9.69
N GLY A 42 11.18 -8.65 10.13
CA GLY A 42 12.49 -9.11 9.68
C GLY A 42 12.84 -8.72 8.24
N CYS A 43 12.07 -7.79 7.65
CA CYS A 43 12.36 -7.24 6.32
C CYS A 43 13.62 -6.35 6.35
N VAL A 44 13.93 -5.74 7.50
CA VAL A 44 15.13 -4.92 7.72
C VAL A 44 16.00 -5.59 8.77
N ARG A 45 17.26 -5.87 8.43
CA ARG A 45 18.24 -6.48 9.34
C ARG A 45 19.51 -5.65 9.40
N PHE A 46 20.04 -5.46 10.61
CA PHE A 46 21.33 -4.82 10.84
C PHE A 46 22.41 -5.88 11.09
N GLY A 47 23.63 -5.62 10.64
CA GLY A 47 24.73 -6.58 10.72
C GLY A 47 25.88 -6.20 9.81
N ASP A 48 26.65 -7.18 9.37
CA ASP A 48 27.72 -6.99 8.38
C ASP A 48 27.51 -7.97 7.23
N PHE A 49 27.00 -7.45 6.11
CA PHE A 49 26.57 -8.24 4.97
C PHE A 49 27.41 -7.92 3.74
N GLU A 50 27.87 -8.95 3.05
CA GLU A 50 28.49 -8.78 1.73
C GLU A 50 27.41 -8.72 0.64
N LEU A 51 27.40 -7.63 -0.12
CA LEU A 51 26.54 -7.49 -1.28
C LEU A 51 27.12 -8.24 -2.49
N LYS A 52 26.30 -8.45 -3.53
CA LYS A 52 26.78 -9.07 -4.79
C LYS A 52 27.92 -8.30 -5.46
N SER A 53 28.10 -7.02 -5.13
CA SER A 53 29.21 -6.19 -5.58
C SER A 53 30.52 -6.42 -4.82
N GLY A 54 30.51 -7.23 -3.74
CA GLY A 54 31.63 -7.37 -2.80
C GLY A 54 31.68 -6.27 -1.72
N ILE A 55 30.80 -5.26 -1.78
CA ILE A 55 30.74 -4.18 -0.78
C ILE A 55 30.12 -4.70 0.52
N ARG A 56 30.70 -4.35 1.66
CA ARG A 56 30.11 -4.59 2.99
C ARG A 56 29.04 -3.54 3.29
N SER A 57 27.84 -4.00 3.64
CA SER A 57 26.70 -3.17 4.00
C SER A 57 26.29 -3.43 5.45
N PRO A 58 26.02 -2.38 6.24
CA PRO A 58 25.52 -2.53 7.61
C PRO A 58 24.03 -2.94 7.67
N VAL A 59 23.34 -2.91 6.52
CA VAL A 59 21.90 -3.15 6.40
C VAL A 59 21.63 -4.18 5.31
N TYR A 60 20.71 -5.10 5.59
CA TYR A 60 20.12 -6.02 4.63
C TYR A 60 18.61 -5.85 4.56
N LEU A 61 18.08 -5.72 3.34
CA LEU A 61 16.64 -5.64 3.08
C LEU A 61 16.16 -6.94 2.44
N ASP A 62 15.31 -7.69 3.14
CA ASP A 62 14.67 -8.91 2.63
C ASP A 62 13.15 -8.78 2.53
N LEU A 63 12.67 -8.17 1.45
CA LEU A 63 11.23 -8.00 1.23
C LEU A 63 10.51 -9.30 0.87
N ARG A 64 11.21 -10.43 0.66
CA ARG A 64 10.56 -11.73 0.40
C ARG A 64 9.77 -12.21 1.61
N THR A 65 10.18 -11.79 2.81
CA THR A 65 9.49 -12.08 4.08
C THR A 65 8.08 -11.48 4.12
N LEU A 66 7.81 -10.38 3.39
CA LEU A 66 6.50 -9.71 3.35
C LEU A 66 5.34 -10.63 2.95
N VAL A 67 5.62 -11.66 2.14
CA VAL A 67 4.59 -12.63 1.72
C VAL A 67 3.95 -13.34 2.92
N GLY A 68 4.68 -13.47 4.05
CA GLY A 68 4.17 -14.00 5.31
C GLY A 68 3.35 -13.01 6.15
N HIS A 69 3.27 -11.73 5.75
CA HIS A 69 2.58 -10.66 6.49
C HIS A 69 1.54 -9.95 5.61
N PRO A 70 0.36 -10.56 5.34
CA PRO A 70 -0.61 -10.04 4.38
C PRO A 70 -1.05 -8.59 4.63
N ASP A 71 -1.22 -8.19 5.89
CA ASP A 71 -1.62 -6.83 6.24
C ASP A 71 -0.50 -5.81 6.05
N LEU A 72 0.75 -6.21 6.29
CA LEU A 72 1.92 -5.39 6.00
C LEU A 72 2.14 -5.27 4.49
N LEU A 73 1.98 -6.35 3.74
CA LEU A 73 2.05 -6.33 2.28
C LEU A 73 1.02 -5.35 1.68
N ARG A 74 -0.23 -5.33 2.19
CA ARG A 74 -1.24 -4.35 1.77
C ARG A 74 -0.83 -2.92 2.10
N ALA A 75 -0.27 -2.69 3.29
CA ALA A 75 0.21 -1.38 3.69
C ALA A 75 1.35 -0.87 2.79
N VAL A 76 2.32 -1.74 2.49
CA VAL A 76 3.41 -1.45 1.52
C VAL A 76 2.81 -1.15 0.14
N ALA A 77 1.90 -1.98 -0.37
CA ALA A 77 1.30 -1.80 -1.68
C ALA A 77 0.56 -0.46 -1.83
N ARG A 78 -0.10 0.03 -0.77
CA ARG A 78 -0.74 1.35 -0.77
C ARG A 78 0.25 2.50 -0.99
N ARG A 79 1.52 2.35 -0.58
CA ARG A 79 2.57 3.36 -0.78
C ARG A 79 3.10 3.43 -2.23
N TYR A 80 2.81 2.42 -3.05
CA TYR A 80 3.13 2.43 -4.49
C TYR A 80 2.10 3.17 -5.33
N LEU A 81 0.98 3.59 -4.74
CA LEU A 81 0.02 4.43 -5.46
C LEU A 81 0.66 5.78 -5.80
N PRO A 82 0.34 6.36 -6.97
CA PRO A 82 0.81 7.69 -7.33
C PRO A 82 0.45 8.73 -6.25
N LEU A 83 1.36 9.68 -6.05
CA LEU A 83 1.13 10.86 -5.21
C LEU A 83 0.10 11.79 -5.83
#